data_AF-A0A1B6FMT7-F1
#
_entry.id   AF-A0A1B6FMT7-F1
#
_cell.length_a   1.000
_cell.length_b   1.000
_cell.length_c   1.000
_cell.angle_alpha   90.00
_cell.angle_beta   90.00
_cell.angle_gamma   90.00
#
_symmetry.space_group_name_H-M   'P 1'
#
loop_
_entity.id
_entity.type
_entity.pdbx_description
1 polymer ?
#
loop_
_entity_poly.entity_id
_entity_poly.type
_entity_poly.pdbx_seq_one_letter_code
_entity_poly.pdbx_strand_id
1 'polypeptide(L)'
;EYRVLIEDVQDAIDKENPPLSEDELNLVGRKGHRMTWQYYHRLEDIHGYLDYLAQTYPNLVSVQTIGNSVEGRPLKVIKISSGEPNSKAIWIDGGTHAREWISPASVTYIINQLVENRDNYLDEVKGID
;
A
#
# COMPACT_ATOMS: atom_id res chain seq x y z
N GLU A 1 -30.69 -24.62 10.93
CA GLU A 1 -29.85 -24.23 12.07
C GLU A 1 -28.87 -23.14 11.64
N TYR A 2 -28.45 -22.28 12.56
CA TYR A 2 -27.41 -21.27 12.33
C TYR A 2 -26.45 -21.25 13.54
N ARG A 3 -25.26 -20.68 13.35
CA ARG A 3 -24.29 -20.41 14.43
C ARG A 3 -23.86 -18.94 14.38
N VAL A 4 -23.66 -18.34 15.54
CA VAL A 4 -23.03 -17.02 15.65
C VAL A 4 -21.51 -17.20 15.48
N LEU A 5 -20.88 -16.36 14.65
CA LEU A 5 -19.44 -16.39 14.38
C LEU A 5 -18.68 -15.30 15.12
N ILE A 6 -19.31 -14.13 15.26
CA ILE A 6 -18.76 -12.96 15.95
C ILE A 6 -19.88 -12.50 16.88
N GLU A 7 -19.68 -12.68 18.19
CA GLU A 7 -20.66 -12.32 19.21
C GLU A 7 -20.82 -10.80 19.33
N ASP A 8 -19.70 -10.07 19.22
CA ASP A 8 -19.65 -8.61 19.28
C ASP A 8 -18.74 -8.07 18.18
N VAL A 9 -19.35 -7.43 17.17
CA VAL A 9 -18.61 -6.80 16.06
C VAL A 9 -17.93 -5.52 16.52
N GLN A 10 -18.48 -4.81 17.52
CA GLN A 10 -17.86 -3.59 18.04
C GLN A 10 -16.55 -3.91 18.74
N ASP A 11 -16.50 -4.97 19.57
CA ASP A 11 -15.26 -5.43 20.20
C ASP A 11 -14.19 -5.82 19.16
N ALA A 12 -14.60 -6.40 18.02
CA ALA A 12 -13.69 -6.70 16.92
C ALA A 12 -13.14 -5.43 16.24
N ILE A 13 -13.98 -4.41 16.05
CA ILE A 13 -13.59 -3.10 15.50
C ILE A 13 -12.65 -2.37 16.46
N ASP A 14 -12.94 -2.37 17.76
CA ASP A 14 -12.13 -1.70 18.78
C ASP A 14 -10.71 -2.30 18.88
N LYS A 15 -10.55 -3.56 18.46
CA LYS A 15 -9.27 -4.28 18.44
C LYS A 15 -8.62 -4.36 17.06
N GLU A 16 -9.26 -3.82 16.02
CA GLU A 16 -8.82 -3.94 14.63
C GLU A 16 -7.44 -3.32 14.38
N ASN A 17 -7.21 -2.15 14.97
CA ASN A 17 -5.93 -1.45 14.98
C ASN A 17 -5.56 -1.15 16.44
N PRO A 18 -4.76 -2.00 17.11
CA PRO A 18 -4.34 -1.72 18.47
C PRO A 18 -3.53 -0.41 18.54
N PRO A 19 -3.47 0.27 19.70
CA PRO A 19 -2.60 1.44 19.85
C PRO A 19 -1.14 1.05 19.60
N LEU A 20 -0.45 1.89 18.82
CA LEU A 20 1.00 1.79 18.63
C LEU A 20 1.71 1.93 19.98
N SER A 21 2.76 1.13 20.20
CA SER A 21 3.71 1.38 21.29
C SER A 21 4.47 2.68 21.08
N GLU A 22 5.08 3.23 22.14
CA GLU A 22 5.91 4.44 22.04
C GLU A 22 7.05 4.28 21.01
N ASP A 23 7.67 3.10 20.97
CA ASP A 23 8.72 2.80 19.99
C ASP A 23 8.19 2.83 18.56
N GLU A 24 7.02 2.25 18.31
CA GLU A 24 6.40 2.29 16.99
C GLU A 24 6.00 3.71 16.61
N LEU A 25 5.40 4.49 17.52
CA LEU A 25 5.09 5.91 17.31
C LEU A 25 6.35 6.71 16.94
N ASN A 26 7.46 6.43 17.61
CA ASN A 26 8.75 7.06 17.33
C ASN A 26 9.29 6.70 15.94
N LEU A 27 8.92 5.55 15.39
CA LEU A 27 9.36 5.06 14.08
C LEU A 27 8.44 5.52 12.93
N VAL A 28 7.16 5.77 13.20
CA VAL A 28 6.20 6.29 12.21
C VAL A 28 6.72 7.60 11.64
N GLY A 29 6.83 7.70 10.31
CA GLY A 29 7.30 8.91 9.64
C GLY A 29 8.81 9.07 9.53
N ARG A 30 9.64 8.28 10.23
CA ARG A 30 11.12 8.41 10.14
C ARG A 30 11.66 8.22 8.73
N LYS A 31 11.03 7.34 7.95
CA LYS A 31 11.40 7.10 6.55
C LYS A 31 10.95 8.21 5.60
N GLY A 32 10.15 9.16 6.06
CA GLY A 32 9.50 10.18 5.21
C GLY A 32 8.05 9.85 4.84
N HIS A 33 7.52 8.70 5.29
CA HIS A 33 6.12 8.31 5.13
C HIS A 33 5.60 7.59 6.38
N ARG A 34 4.26 7.51 6.52
CA ARG A 34 3.60 6.93 7.70
C ARG A 34 3.23 5.46 7.55
N MET A 35 3.25 4.92 6.33
CA MET A 35 2.91 3.52 6.07
C MET A 35 3.80 2.56 6.87
N THR A 36 3.13 1.60 7.51
CA THR A 36 3.69 0.39 8.11
C THR A 36 2.89 -0.81 7.60
N TRP A 37 3.33 -2.04 7.90
CA TRP A 37 2.57 -3.27 7.58
C TRP A 37 2.15 -4.03 8.82
N GLN A 38 1.98 -3.30 9.93
CA GLN A 38 1.47 -3.81 11.20
C GLN A 38 0.06 -3.28 11.50
N TYR A 39 -0.46 -2.34 10.68
CA TYR A 39 -1.73 -1.64 10.89
C TYR A 39 -2.45 -1.33 9.57
N TYR A 40 -3.75 -1.09 9.61
CA TYR A 40 -4.51 -0.51 8.50
C TYR A 40 -4.38 1.01 8.49
N HIS A 41 -4.19 1.58 7.29
CA HIS A 41 -3.82 2.98 7.12
C HIS A 41 -4.94 3.80 6.46
N ARG A 42 -4.95 5.10 6.73
CA ARG A 42 -5.87 6.03 6.07
C ARG A 42 -5.45 6.26 4.63
N LEU A 43 -6.40 6.68 3.79
CA LEU A 43 -6.15 7.00 2.39
C LEU A 43 -5.02 8.04 2.21
N GLU A 44 -4.95 9.03 3.09
CA GLU A 44 -3.90 10.07 3.07
C GLU A 44 -2.50 9.50 3.30
N ASP A 45 -2.36 8.51 4.18
CA ASP A 45 -1.08 7.86 4.45
C ASP A 45 -0.64 7.02 3.24
N ILE A 46 -1.58 6.32 2.60
CA ILE A 46 -1.34 5.57 1.37
C ILE A 46 -0.92 6.54 0.25
N HIS A 47 -1.67 7.61 0.02
CA HIS A 47 -1.34 8.61 -1.00
C HIS A 47 0.01 9.28 -0.77
N GLY A 48 0.32 9.62 0.49
CA GLY A 48 1.61 10.19 0.87
C GLY A 48 2.75 9.20 0.64
N TYR A 49 2.53 7.91 0.89
CA TYR A 49 3.51 6.86 0.60
C TYR A 49 3.79 6.72 -0.89
N LEU A 50 2.75 6.71 -1.74
CA LEU A 50 2.96 6.65 -3.19
C LEU A 50 3.78 7.85 -3.69
N ASP A 51 3.45 9.06 -3.22
CA ASP A 51 4.18 10.28 -3.60
C ASP A 51 5.63 10.26 -3.10
N TYR A 52 5.85 9.76 -1.88
CA TYR A 52 7.18 9.54 -1.32
C TYR A 52 8.00 8.60 -2.21
N LEU A 53 7.47 7.44 -2.60
CA LEU A 53 8.19 6.49 -3.43
C LEU A 53 8.59 7.07 -4.79
N ALA A 54 7.71 7.84 -5.43
CA ALA A 54 8.02 8.51 -6.70
C ALA A 54 9.15 9.55 -6.55
N GLN A 55 9.22 10.24 -5.42
CA GLN A 55 10.28 11.21 -5.13
C GLN A 55 11.61 10.55 -4.77
N THR A 56 11.56 9.46 -4.01
CA THR A 56 12.76 8.76 -3.51
C THR A 56 13.37 7.84 -4.56
N TYR A 57 12.55 7.21 -5.41
CA TYR A 57 12.99 6.25 -6.44
C TYR A 57 12.57 6.68 -7.86
N PRO A 58 12.94 7.89 -8.33
CA PRO A 58 12.41 8.45 -9.58
C PRO A 58 12.79 7.68 -10.85
N ASN A 59 13.84 6.85 -10.79
CA ASN A 59 14.26 6.00 -11.91
C ASN A 59 13.48 4.68 -12.00
N LEU A 60 12.71 4.34 -10.96
CA LEU A 60 11.97 3.09 -10.85
C LEU A 60 10.46 3.33 -10.70
N VAL A 61 10.06 4.41 -10.03
CA VAL A 61 8.68 4.67 -9.65
C VAL A 61 8.18 5.96 -10.27
N SER A 62 6.98 5.88 -10.84
CA SER A 62 6.20 7.06 -11.22
C SER A 62 4.76 6.91 -10.71
N VAL A 63 4.13 8.03 -10.38
CA VAL A 63 2.73 8.06 -9.92
C VAL A 63 1.95 9.00 -10.82
N GLN A 64 0.79 8.53 -11.27
CA GLN A 64 -0.12 9.30 -12.11
C GLN A 64 -1.54 9.26 -11.56
N THR A 65 -2.28 10.34 -11.75
CA THR A 65 -3.72 10.37 -11.47
C THR A 65 -4.47 10.00 -12.74
N ILE A 66 -5.25 8.93 -12.70
CA ILE A 66 -6.00 8.42 -13.88
C ILE A 66 -7.44 8.95 -13.95
N GLY A 67 -7.87 9.69 -12.93
CA GLY A 67 -9.20 10.25 -12.83
C GLY A 67 -9.51 10.67 -11.40
N ASN A 68 -10.77 10.97 -11.14
CA ASN A 68 -11.27 11.29 -9.81
C ASN A 68 -12.42 10.35 -9.45
N SER A 69 -12.58 10.06 -8.16
CA SER A 69 -13.77 9.40 -7.64
C SER A 69 -15.01 10.29 -7.77
N VAL A 70 -16.18 9.72 -7.46
CA VAL A 70 -17.46 10.47 -7.46
C VAL A 70 -17.42 11.69 -6.53
N GLU A 71 -16.72 11.58 -5.40
CA GLU A 71 -16.55 12.69 -4.45
C GLU A 71 -15.32 13.57 -4.76
N GLY A 72 -14.71 13.42 -5.95
CA GLY A 72 -13.62 14.28 -6.41
C GLY A 72 -12.24 13.93 -5.83
N ARG A 73 -12.05 12.74 -5.25
CA ARG A 73 -10.72 12.31 -4.76
C ARG A 73 -9.87 11.76 -5.91
N PRO A 74 -8.57 12.10 -6.00
CA PRO A 74 -7.72 11.62 -7.08
C PRO A 74 -7.54 10.11 -7.01
N LEU A 75 -7.73 9.42 -8.14
CA LEU A 75 -7.45 7.99 -8.31
C LEU A 75 -6.00 7.84 -8.79
N LYS A 76 -5.10 7.53 -7.85
CA LYS A 76 -3.67 7.38 -8.14
C LYS A 76 -3.33 5.96 -8.57
N VAL A 77 -2.45 5.86 -9.57
CA VAL A 77 -1.79 4.61 -9.99
C VAL A 77 -0.30 4.80 -9.84
N ILE A 78 0.35 3.82 -9.22
CA ILE A 78 1.80 3.71 -9.16
C ILE A 78 2.26 2.76 -10.28
N LYS A 79 3.26 3.20 -11.05
CA LYS A 79 3.98 2.39 -12.02
C LYS A 79 5.39 2.15 -11.46
N ILE A 80 5.75 0.88 -11.32
CA ILE A 80 7.08 0.40 -10.96
C ILE A 80 7.67 -0.17 -12.26
N SER A 81 8.79 0.37 -12.72
CA SER A 81 9.41 0.04 -14.01
C SER A 81 10.84 0.59 -14.07
N SER A 82 11.82 -0.25 -14.40
CA SER A 82 13.18 0.17 -14.78
C SER A 82 13.27 0.81 -16.18
N GLY A 83 12.16 0.83 -16.92
CA GLY A 83 12.04 1.53 -18.20
C GLY A 83 12.42 0.68 -19.42
N GLU A 84 12.40 -0.65 -19.27
CA GLU A 84 12.72 -1.57 -20.37
C GLU A 84 11.62 -1.52 -21.45
N PRO A 85 11.97 -1.28 -22.73
CA PRO A 85 10.99 -1.25 -23.81
C PRO A 85 10.33 -2.62 -24.04
N ASN A 86 9.02 -2.62 -24.31
CA ASN A 86 8.22 -3.82 -24.62
C ASN A 86 8.07 -4.83 -23.47
N SER A 87 8.33 -4.41 -22.23
CA SER A 87 8.02 -5.22 -21.05
C SER A 87 6.52 -5.51 -20.95
N LYS A 88 6.20 -6.71 -20.47
CA LYS A 88 4.81 -7.09 -20.19
C LYS A 88 4.37 -6.39 -18.91
N ALA A 89 3.20 -5.76 -18.95
CA ALA A 89 2.62 -5.13 -17.77
C ALA A 89 1.79 -6.12 -16.96
N ILE A 90 1.88 -6.02 -15.63
CA ILE A 90 0.98 -6.68 -14.68
C ILE A 90 0.15 -5.58 -14.01
N TRP A 91 -1.18 -5.73 -14.05
CA TRP A 91 -2.10 -4.83 -13.36
C TRP A 91 -2.55 -5.47 -12.05
N ILE A 92 -2.39 -4.74 -10.95
CA ILE A 92 -2.85 -5.13 -9.62
C ILE A 92 -3.65 -3.97 -9.05
N ASP A 93 -4.91 -4.23 -8.72
CA ASP A 93 -5.75 -3.30 -7.95
C ASP A 93 -6.25 -3.95 -6.65
N GLY A 94 -6.64 -3.10 -5.71
CA GLY A 94 -7.21 -3.51 -4.44
C GLY A 94 -8.08 -2.42 -3.84
N GLY A 95 -9.03 -2.82 -2.99
CA GLY A 95 -9.94 -1.89 -2.35
C GLY A 95 -11.12 -1.42 -3.21
N THR A 96 -11.46 -2.13 -4.29
CA THR A 96 -12.68 -1.87 -5.09
C THR A 96 -13.93 -1.94 -4.21
N HIS A 97 -13.96 -2.84 -3.22
CA HIS A 97 -14.91 -2.77 -2.11
C HIS A 97 -14.28 -2.15 -0.87
N ALA A 98 -14.88 -1.06 -0.40
CA ALA A 98 -14.32 -0.24 0.68
C ALA A 98 -14.13 -0.96 2.04
N ARG A 99 -14.83 -2.08 2.29
CA ARG A 99 -14.73 -2.84 3.56
C ARG A 99 -13.68 -3.95 3.55
N GLU A 100 -13.08 -4.25 2.40
CA GLU A 100 -12.09 -5.32 2.25
C GLU A 100 -10.69 -4.79 2.55
N TRP A 101 -10.46 -4.29 3.76
CA TRP A 101 -9.26 -3.50 4.11
C TRP A 101 -7.94 -4.25 3.99
N ILE A 102 -7.98 -5.59 4.06
CA ILE A 102 -6.82 -6.43 3.78
C ILE A 102 -6.30 -6.27 2.34
N SER A 103 -7.18 -5.91 1.40
CA SER A 103 -6.83 -5.72 -0.02
C SER A 103 -5.85 -4.56 -0.25
N PRO A 104 -6.17 -3.29 0.10
CA PRO A 104 -5.20 -2.19 -0.04
C PRO A 104 -3.95 -2.37 0.84
N ALA A 105 -4.07 -3.00 2.02
CA ALA A 105 -2.91 -3.35 2.85
C ALA A 105 -1.96 -4.33 2.12
N SER A 106 -2.50 -5.35 1.45
CA SER A 106 -1.70 -6.32 0.69
C SER A 106 -1.07 -5.69 -0.54
N VAL A 107 -1.81 -4.86 -1.29
CA VAL A 107 -1.28 -4.16 -2.47
C VAL A 107 -0.13 -3.23 -2.09
N THR A 108 -0.28 -2.46 -1.01
CA THR A 108 0.81 -1.60 -0.52
C THR A 108 2.00 -2.37 0.04
N TYR A 109 1.79 -3.57 0.59
CA TYR A 109 2.88 -4.49 0.95
C TYR A 109 3.66 -4.97 -0.28
N ILE A 110 2.97 -5.36 -1.36
CA ILE A 110 3.62 -5.76 -2.62
C ILE A 110 4.46 -4.60 -3.16
N ILE A 111 3.91 -3.38 -3.18
CA ILE A 111 4.65 -2.18 -3.57
C ILE A 111 5.94 -2.03 -2.77
N ASN A 112 5.87 -2.17 -1.44
CA ASN A 112 7.06 -2.10 -0.58
C ASN A 112 8.10 -3.18 -0.91
N GLN A 113 7.67 -4.41 -1.18
CA GLN A 113 8.59 -5.48 -1.55
C GLN A 113 9.27 -5.21 -2.90
N LEU A 114 8.56 -4.61 -3.85
CA LEU A 114 9.06 -4.32 -5.19
C LEU A 114 9.88 -3.03 -5.28
N VAL A 115 9.81 -2.13 -4.29
CA VAL A 115 10.50 -0.84 -4.31
C VAL A 115 11.54 -0.73 -3.20
N GLU A 116 11.13 -0.64 -1.93
CA GLU A 116 12.06 -0.40 -0.82
C GLU A 116 12.88 -1.65 -0.46
N ASN A 117 12.26 -2.84 -0.53
CA ASN A 117 12.93 -4.11 -0.25
C ASN A 117 13.37 -4.84 -1.52
N ARG A 118 13.37 -4.16 -2.67
CA ARG A 118 13.66 -4.75 -3.98
C ARG A 118 15.01 -5.45 -4.01
N ASP A 119 15.99 -4.90 -3.29
CA ASP A 119 17.36 -5.42 -3.23
C ASP A 119 17.45 -6.83 -2.61
N ASN A 120 16.44 -7.24 -1.82
CA ASN A 120 16.39 -8.59 -1.25
C ASN A 120 15.99 -9.67 -2.25
N TYR A 121 15.51 -9.27 -3.43
CA TYR A 121 14.93 -10.17 -4.44
C TYR A 121 15.58 -10.03 -5.81
N LEU A 122 16.77 -9.39 -5.89
CA LEU A 122 17.38 -8.98 -7.17
C LEU A 122 17.53 -10.11 -8.17
N ASP A 123 17.75 -11.34 -7.71
CA ASP A 123 17.86 -12.51 -8.58
C ASP A 123 16.51 -12.92 -9.17
N GLU A 124 15.44 -12.85 -8.38
CA GLU A 124 14.07 -13.19 -8.79
C GLU A 124 13.44 -12.11 -9.68
N VAL A 125 13.74 -10.84 -9.41
CA VAL A 125 13.22 -9.71 -10.20
C VAL A 125 14.18 -9.29 -11.32
N LYS A 126 15.20 -10.10 -11.59
CA LYS A 126 16.16 -9.86 -12.67
C LYS A 126 15.46 -9.99 -14.02
N GLY A 127 15.47 -8.92 -14.81
CA GLY A 127 14.77 -8.89 -16.10
C GLY A 127 13.25 -8.74 -15.99
N ILE A 128 12.75 -8.49 -14.77
CA ILE A 128 11.40 -7.97 -14.55
C ILE A 128 11.53 -6.45 -14.44
N ASP A 129 10.90 -5.79 -15.39
CA ASP A 129 10.62 -4.36 -15.39
C ASP A 129 9.39 -4.07 -14.53
#